data_AF-S6WCJ5-F1
#
_entry.id   AF-S6WCJ5-F1
#
_cell.length_a   1.000
_cell.length_b   1.000
_cell.length_c   1.000
_cell.angle_alpha   90.00
_cell.angle_beta   90.00
_cell.angle_gamma   90.00
#
_symmetry.space_group_name_H-M   'P 1'
#
loop_
_entity.id
_entity.type
_entity.pdbx_description
1 polymer ?
#
loop_
_entity_poly.entity_id
_entity_poly.type
_entity_poly.pdbx_seq_one_letter_code
_entity_poly.pdbx_strand_id
1 'polypeptide(L)' 'MRVIAERSLNKHLNGGCQVPIACYAVLEGDDVWLRGLVGDPSGRVLLHAD' A
#
# COMPACT_ATOMS: atom_id res chain seq x y z
N MET A 1 0.31 10.96 -11.15
CA MET A 1 -0.89 10.25 -10.64
C MET A 1 -0.53 9.06 -9.75
N ARG A 2 0.36 8.16 -10.20
CA ARG A 2 0.83 6.98 -9.46
C ARG A 2 1.31 7.21 -8.01
N VAL A 3 2.27 8.11 -7.80
CA VAL A 3 2.84 8.41 -6.46
C VAL A 3 1.80 9.03 -5.51
N ILE A 4 0.80 9.73 -6.04
CA ILE A 4 -0.27 10.32 -5.22
C ILE A 4 -1.17 9.21 -4.65
N ALA A 5 -1.50 8.20 -5.45
CA ALA A 5 -2.28 7.04 -5.01
C ALA A 5 -1.53 6.22 -3.93
N GLU A 6 -0.22 6.02 -4.10
CA GLU A 6 0.61 5.34 -3.10
C GLU A 6 0.65 6.11 -1.77
N ARG A 7 0.80 7.44 -1.83
CA ARG A 7 0.83 8.30 -0.63
C ARG A 7 -0.54 8.43 0.03
N SER A 8 -1.64 8.43 -0.71
CA SER A 8 -2.99 8.46 -0.14
C SER A 8 -3.29 7.18 0.63
N LEU A 9 -2.87 6.02 0.11
CA LEU A 9 -3.04 4.73 0.79
C LEU A 9 -2.20 4.65 2.07
N ASN A 10 -0.92 5.03 2.00
CA ASN A 10 -0.06 5.08 3.18
C ASN A 10 -0.61 6.01 4.27
N LYS A 11 -1.15 7.18 3.87
CA LYS A 11 -1.83 8.11 4.80
C LYS A 11 -3.12 7.53 5.40
N HIS A 12 -3.93 6.83 4.60
CA HIS A 12 -5.18 6.23 5.06
C HIS A 12 -4.94 5.11 6.07
N LEU A 13 -3.89 4.32 5.88
CA LEU A 13 -3.51 3.22 6.77
C LEU A 13 -2.71 3.69 8.01
N ASN A 14 -2.59 5.01 8.24
CA ASN A 14 -1.73 5.61 9.27
C ASN A 14 -0.31 5.03 9.28
N GLY A 15 0.25 4.80 8.09
CA GLY A 15 1.58 4.23 7.95
C GLY A 15 2.65 5.12 8.57
N GLY A 16 3.28 4.62 9.63
CA GLY A 16 4.48 5.17 10.23
C GLY A 16 5.70 4.32 9.91
N CYS A 17 6.89 4.84 10.22
CA CYS A 17 8.18 4.16 10.00
C CYS A 17 8.29 2.76 10.65
N GLN A 18 7.39 2.43 11.58
CA GLN A 18 7.38 1.19 12.34
C GLN A 18 6.27 0.21 11.93
N VAL A 19 5.46 0.54 10.92
CA VAL A 19 4.38 -0.33 10.43
C VAL A 19 4.83 -0.99 9.13
N PRO A 20 4.81 -2.34 9.00
CA PRO A 20 5.20 -3.03 7.77
C PRO A 20 4.15 -2.85 6.66
N ILE A 21 4.09 -1.65 6.07
CA ILE A 21 3.18 -1.31 4.98
C ILE A 21 3.94 -1.21 3.67
N ALA A 22 3.51 -1.94 2.65
CA ALA A 22 3.95 -1.77 1.28
C ALA A 22 2.77 -1.31 0.41
N CYS A 23 3.02 -0.36 -0.50
CA CYS A 23 2.02 0.12 -1.44
C CYS A 23 2.66 0.24 -2.82
N TYR A 24 1.94 -0.23 -3.85
CA TYR A 24 2.43 -0.21 -5.22
C TYR A 24 1.28 0.10 -6.17
N ALA A 25 1.40 1.20 -6.91
CA ALA A 25 0.43 1.54 -7.95
C ALA A 25 0.94 1.11 -9.35
N VAL A 26 0.04 0.77 -10.26
CA VAL A 26 0.28 0.55 -11.68
C VAL A 26 -0.69 1.43 -12.45
N LEU A 27 -0.20 2.06 -13.53
CA LEU A 27 -1.05 2.76 -14.49
C LEU A 27 -1.33 1.81 -15.65
N GLU A 28 -2.59 1.49 -15.88
CA GLU A 28 -3.05 0.68 -17.01
C GLU A 28 -3.97 1.55 -17.87
N GLY A 29 -3.41 2.16 -18.91
CA GLY A 29 -4.12 3.16 -19.72
C GLY A 29 -4.47 4.39 -18.87
N ASP A 30 -5.78 4.64 -18.72
CA ASP A 30 -6.32 5.73 -17.89
C ASP A 30 -6.65 5.30 -16.45
N ASP A 31 -6.56 4.00 -16.15
CA ASP A 31 -6.88 3.46 -14.83
C ASP A 31 -5.63 3.34 -13.95
N VAL A 32 -5.83 3.53 -12.64
CA VAL A 32 -4.80 3.28 -11.62
C VAL A 32 -5.21 2.06 -10.83
N TRP A 33 -4.40 1.02 -10.92
CA TRP A 33 -4.52 -0.13 -10.05
C TRP A 33 -3.56 -0.02 -8.87
N LEU A 34 -4.00 -0.35 -7.67
CA LEU A 34 -3.25 -0.09 -6.45
C LEU A 34 -3.28 -1.31 -5.54
N ARG A 35 -2.11 -1.85 -5.25
CA ARG A 35 -1.92 -2.96 -4.31
C ARG A 35 -1.41 -2.45 -2.98
N GLY A 36 -2.01 -2.93 -1.90
CA GLY A 36 -1.58 -2.66 -0.53
C GLY A 36 -1.27 -3.95 0.22
N LEU A 37 -0.17 -3.95 0.98
CA LEU A 37 0.17 -5.02 1.91
C LEU A 37 0.42 -4.44 3.31
N VAL A 38 -0.08 -5.13 4.33
CA VAL A 38 0.19 -4.84 5.75
C VAL A 38 0.64 -6.13 6.43
N GLY A 39 1.89 -6.15 6.87
CA GLY A 39 2.48 -7.27 7.60
C GLY A 39 2.49 -7.05 9.11
N ASP A 40 2.36 -8.14 9.86
CA ASP A 40 2.75 -8.16 11.26
C ASP A 40 4.29 -8.15 11.38
N PRO A 41 4.90 -7.40 12.32
CA PRO A 41 6.36 -7.34 12.47
C PRO A 41 7.04 -8.69 12.76
N SER A 42 6.31 -9.67 13.31
CA SER A 42 6.84 -11.03 13.50
C SER A 42 6.77 -11.90 12.24
N GLY A 43 6.19 -11.39 11.15
CA GLY A 43 6.10 -12.05 9.84
C GLY A 43 5.04 -13.16 9.76
N ARG A 44 4.20 -13.32 10.79
CA ARG A 44 3.20 -14.41 10.87
C ARG A 44 1.92 -14.12 10.11
N VAL A 45 1.57 -12.85 9.95
CA VAL A 45 0.34 -12.41 9.30
C VAL A 45 0.67 -11.39 8.23
N LEU A 46 0.11 -11.60 7.04
CA LEU A 46 0.20 -10.67 5.93
C LEU A 46 -1.21 -10.44 5.39
N LEU A 47 -1.69 -9.22 5.50
CA LEU A 47 -2.94 -8.77 4.90
C LEU A 47 -2.62 -8.13 3.56
N HIS A 48 -3.41 -8.43 2.54
CA HIS A 48 -3.27 -7.89 1.19
C HIS A 48 -4.63 -7.42 0.67
N ALA A 49 -4.61 -6.37 -0.16
CA ALA A 49 -5.77 -5.84 -0.85
C ALA A 49 -5.37 -5.48 -2.29
N ASP A 50 -6.16 -5.97 -3.24
CA ASP A 50 -5.95 -5.91 -4.70
C ASP A 50 -7.19 -5.31 -5.38
#